data_AF-A0A4Q0MNH5-F1
#
_entry.id   AF-A0A4Q0MNH5-F1
#
_cell.length_a   1.000
_cell.length_b   1.000
_cell.length_c   1.000
_cell.angle_alpha   90.00
_cell.angle_beta   90.00
_cell.angle_gamma   90.00
#
_symmetry.space_group_name_H-M   'P 1'
#
loop_
_entity.id
_entity.type
_entity.pdbx_description
1 polymer ?
#
loop_
_entity_poly.entity_id
_entity_poly.type
_entity_poly.pdbx_seq_one_letter_code
_entity_poly.pdbx_strand_id
1 'polypeptide(L)'
;MSGFWVRALVAAVLLASVPVAVSAQQPSLPRPPELTEQAIDAADFDGWRARLDELAKAQAAESRRPKSKRKADGAPPVGKAPPDPFLVRVQILLDRAHASPGVIDGRDGGNFRKAVRAFQEMRTLAVTGEPDAEFWAALSADQRKATLIYELTQADVDGPYSPPLPKDFAKLAKMKSLGYSGPEEMLAERFHLDEPLLRALNPGVDFRKTGQKILVPDVSGEPTARVLRIVVEREGGELKAYDKDGAIVLVDPATVGSQDTPSPSGRMKVTKAYPDPPYHYDPKKNFQQGKNRRKLTLPPGPNGPVGSMWIDLTKPTYGIHGTPDPEKIDKTGSHGCVRLTNWDAQALAALVEPGKTEVEFR
;
A
#
# COMPACT_ATOMS: atom_id res chain seq x y z
N MET A 1 100.78 35.47 4.07
CA MET A 1 100.06 34.99 5.28
C MET A 1 99.00 35.99 5.63
N SER A 2 97.74 35.70 5.31
CA SER A 2 96.55 36.39 5.82
C SER A 2 95.33 35.59 5.37
N GLY A 3 94.72 34.87 6.30
CA GLY A 3 93.45 34.17 6.10
C GLY A 3 92.28 35.10 6.43
N PHE A 4 91.20 35.00 5.66
CA PHE A 4 89.89 35.52 6.02
C PHE A 4 88.85 34.42 5.81
N TRP A 5 88.04 34.20 6.85
CA TRP A 5 87.03 33.16 6.96
C TRP A 5 85.73 33.59 6.28
N VAL A 6 85.13 32.72 5.46
CA VAL A 6 83.74 32.83 5.00
C VAL A 6 82.93 31.75 5.71
N ARG A 7 81.94 32.15 6.51
CA ARG A 7 80.96 31.25 7.13
C ARG A 7 79.92 30.82 6.07
N ALA A 8 79.82 29.52 5.79
CA ALA A 8 78.72 28.95 5.02
C ALA A 8 77.54 28.63 5.96
N LEU A 9 76.36 29.17 5.68
CA LEU A 9 75.10 28.77 6.31
C LEU A 9 74.57 27.52 5.57
N VAL A 10 74.41 26.41 6.30
CA VAL A 10 73.70 25.21 5.81
C VAL A 10 72.25 25.32 6.28
N ALA A 11 71.31 25.48 5.35
CA ALA A 11 69.88 25.38 5.62
C ALA A 11 69.46 23.91 5.53
N ALA A 12 69.08 23.30 6.64
CA ALA A 12 68.50 21.97 6.69
C ALA A 12 67.01 22.02 6.30
N VAL A 13 66.65 21.45 5.15
CA VAL A 13 65.27 21.22 4.74
C VAL A 13 64.80 19.89 5.36
N LEU A 14 63.96 19.97 6.39
CA LEU A 14 63.25 18.83 6.95
C LEU A 14 62.04 18.50 6.06
N LEU A 15 62.14 17.43 5.27
CA LEU A 15 61.00 16.80 4.59
C LEU A 15 60.16 16.03 5.62
N ALA A 16 59.09 16.65 6.12
CA ALA A 16 58.08 15.95 6.90
C ALA A 16 57.17 15.16 5.94
N SER A 17 57.29 13.83 5.96
CA SER A 17 56.35 12.92 5.30
C SER A 17 55.04 12.91 6.08
N VAL A 18 54.01 13.56 5.53
CA VAL A 18 52.64 13.49 6.07
C VAL A 18 52.05 12.14 5.66
N PRO A 19 51.58 11.29 6.60
CA PRO A 19 50.87 10.08 6.22
C PRO A 19 49.55 10.48 5.57
N VAL A 20 49.35 10.08 4.31
CA VAL A 20 48.03 10.14 3.66
C VAL A 20 47.16 9.12 4.39
N ALA A 21 46.27 9.60 5.26
CA ALA A 21 45.24 8.77 5.85
C ALA A 21 44.31 8.29 4.73
N VAL A 22 44.43 7.02 4.36
CA VAL A 22 43.41 6.35 3.54
C VAL A 22 42.13 6.34 4.37
N SER A 23 41.20 7.22 4.02
CA SER A 23 39.84 7.19 4.56
C SER A 23 39.19 5.90 4.06
N ALA A 24 39.22 4.85 4.88
CA ALA A 24 38.44 3.66 4.63
C ALA A 24 36.96 4.07 4.58
N GLN A 25 36.37 4.01 3.38
CA GLN A 25 34.96 4.30 3.18
C GLN A 25 34.16 3.33 4.05
N GLN A 26 33.57 3.85 5.13
CA GLN A 26 32.84 3.03 6.10
C GLN A 26 31.66 2.36 5.38
N PRO A 27 31.39 1.06 5.62
CA PRO A 27 30.27 0.38 4.98
C PRO A 27 28.97 1.07 5.37
N SER A 28 28.26 1.62 4.39
CA SER A 28 26.89 2.10 4.55
C SER A 28 25.99 0.92 4.92
N LEU A 29 24.94 1.17 5.73
CA LEU A 29 23.92 0.15 6.02
C LEU A 29 23.44 -0.50 4.71
N PRO A 30 23.27 -1.84 4.67
CA PRO A 30 22.74 -2.52 3.49
C PRO A 30 21.43 -1.85 3.05
N ARG A 31 21.39 -1.29 1.84
CA ARG A 31 20.16 -0.73 1.27
C ARG A 31 19.42 -1.83 0.51
N PRO A 32 18.07 -1.77 0.42
CA PRO A 32 17.37 -2.61 -0.54
C PRO A 32 17.91 -2.42 -1.95
N PRO A 33 17.86 -3.46 -2.81
CA PRO A 33 18.18 -3.31 -4.22
C PRO A 33 17.32 -2.21 -4.86
N GLU A 34 17.80 -1.66 -5.98
CA GLU A 34 16.99 -0.76 -6.79
C GLU A 34 15.70 -1.45 -7.25
N LEU A 35 14.60 -0.71 -7.27
CA LEU A 35 13.29 -1.20 -7.67
C LEU A 35 13.23 -1.36 -9.19
N THR A 36 13.71 -2.49 -9.68
CA THR A 36 13.70 -2.88 -11.10
C THR A 36 12.85 -4.12 -11.31
N GLU A 37 12.39 -4.36 -12.55
CA GLU A 37 11.68 -5.59 -12.93
C GLU A 37 12.44 -6.84 -12.46
N GLN A 38 13.74 -6.93 -12.80
CA GLN A 38 14.59 -8.05 -12.42
C GLN A 38 14.73 -8.18 -10.90
N ALA A 39 14.92 -7.08 -10.18
CA ALA A 39 15.08 -7.13 -8.73
C ALA A 39 13.81 -7.60 -8.03
N ILE A 40 12.63 -7.22 -8.53
CA ILE A 40 11.34 -7.64 -7.98
C ILE A 40 11.07 -9.10 -8.36
N ASP A 41 11.07 -9.44 -9.65
CA ASP A 41 10.68 -10.77 -10.14
C ASP A 41 11.65 -11.89 -9.70
N ALA A 42 12.92 -11.56 -9.44
CA ALA A 42 13.91 -12.51 -8.93
C ALA A 42 14.02 -12.53 -7.39
N ALA A 43 13.37 -11.61 -6.66
CA ALA A 43 13.50 -11.55 -5.20
C ALA A 43 12.94 -12.80 -4.53
N ASP A 44 13.69 -13.39 -3.61
CA ASP A 44 13.30 -14.58 -2.85
C ASP A 44 13.43 -14.38 -1.34
N PHE A 45 12.88 -15.33 -0.59
CA PHE A 45 12.84 -15.28 0.86
C PHE A 45 14.24 -15.35 1.49
N ASP A 46 15.11 -16.23 0.99
CA ASP A 46 16.45 -16.42 1.55
C ASP A 46 17.32 -15.17 1.37
N GLY A 47 17.28 -14.55 0.18
CA GLY A 47 17.97 -13.31 -0.12
C GLY A 47 17.43 -12.14 0.70
N TRP A 48 16.11 -12.04 0.89
CA TRP A 48 15.53 -11.05 1.78
C TRP A 48 15.95 -11.26 3.24
N ARG A 49 15.88 -12.50 3.74
CA ARG A 49 16.24 -12.85 5.13
C ARG A 49 17.71 -12.58 5.42
N ALA A 50 18.60 -12.95 4.50
CA ALA A 50 20.03 -12.67 4.63
C ALA A 50 20.30 -11.17 4.76
N ARG A 51 19.63 -10.33 3.95
CA ARG A 51 19.74 -8.86 4.05
C ARG A 51 19.23 -8.32 5.38
N LEU A 52 18.12 -8.85 5.91
CA LEU A 52 17.61 -8.44 7.22
C LEU A 52 18.59 -8.80 8.35
N ASP A 53 19.21 -9.97 8.29
CA ASP A 53 20.20 -10.40 9.28
C ASP A 53 21.47 -9.53 9.22
N GLU A 54 21.92 -9.13 8.02
CA GLU A 54 23.02 -8.17 7.85
C GLU A 54 22.68 -6.79 8.40
N LEU A 55 21.46 -6.30 8.14
CA LEU A 55 20.95 -5.05 8.69
C LEU A 55 20.93 -5.07 10.22
N ALA A 56 20.42 -6.15 10.81
CA ALA A 56 20.38 -6.32 12.27
C ALA A 56 21.80 -6.35 12.87
N LYS A 57 22.74 -7.05 12.25
CA LYS A 57 24.16 -7.06 12.65
C LYS A 57 24.78 -5.68 12.58
N ALA A 58 24.53 -4.93 11.50
CA ALA A 58 25.05 -3.58 11.31
C ALA A 58 24.48 -2.60 12.34
N GLN A 59 23.18 -2.68 12.64
CA GLN A 59 22.53 -1.87 13.68
C GLN A 59 23.06 -2.20 15.08
N ALA A 60 23.24 -3.49 15.39
CA ALA A 60 23.84 -3.93 16.64
C ALA A 60 25.27 -3.39 16.79
N ALA A 61 26.08 -3.43 15.73
CA ALA A 61 27.43 -2.87 15.72
C ALA A 61 27.45 -1.35 15.96
N GLU A 62 26.57 -0.58 15.31
CA GLU A 62 26.46 0.87 15.51
C GLU A 62 25.99 1.22 16.94
N SER A 63 25.04 0.46 17.49
CA SER A 63 24.57 0.65 18.87
C SER A 63 25.68 0.44 19.93
N ARG A 64 26.70 -0.38 19.63
CA ARG A 64 27.84 -0.63 20.51
C ARG A 64 28.93 0.44 20.41
N ARG A 65 28.86 1.39 19.46
CA ARG A 65 29.87 2.46 19.32
C ARG A 65 29.75 3.52 20.43
N PRO A 66 30.88 4.10 20.88
CA PRO A 66 30.90 5.22 21.84
C PRO A 66 30.04 6.38 21.33
N LYS A 67 29.28 7.04 22.22
CA LYS A 67 28.38 8.16 21.85
C LYS A 67 29.07 9.26 21.04
N SER A 68 30.36 9.52 21.26
CA SER A 68 31.16 10.50 20.51
C SER A 68 31.46 10.11 19.06
N LYS A 69 31.19 8.86 18.67
CA LYS A 69 31.43 8.31 17.33
C LYS A 69 30.18 7.72 16.67
N ARG A 70 29.00 7.82 17.31
CA ARG A 70 27.72 7.41 16.70
C ARG A 70 27.33 8.44 15.65
N LYS A 71 26.91 8.00 14.46
CA LYS A 71 26.31 8.93 13.48
C LYS A 71 24.94 9.41 13.98
N ALA A 72 24.59 10.66 13.64
CA ALA A 72 23.25 11.22 13.89
C ALA A 72 22.18 10.63 12.93
N ASP A 73 22.60 9.89 11.91
CA ASP A 73 21.71 9.21 10.96
C ASP A 73 21.16 7.92 11.60
N GLY A 74 20.19 8.09 12.50
CA GLY A 74 19.40 6.98 13.01
C GLY A 74 18.72 6.24 11.86
N ALA A 75 18.56 4.92 12.01
CA ALA A 75 17.74 4.14 11.09
C ALA A 75 16.38 4.84 10.90
N PRO A 76 15.84 4.92 9.66
CA PRO A 76 14.55 5.55 9.44
C PRO A 76 13.52 4.86 10.35
N PRO A 77 12.64 5.61 11.04
CA PRO A 77 11.55 5.00 11.79
C PRO A 77 10.75 4.07 10.87
N VAL A 78 10.23 2.97 11.44
CA VAL A 78 9.33 2.04 10.75
C VAL A 78 8.20 2.87 10.13
N GLY A 79 8.11 2.89 8.80
CA GLY A 79 7.29 3.83 8.01
C GLY A 79 8.06 4.80 7.10
N LYS A 80 9.40 4.90 7.23
CA LYS A 80 10.29 5.69 6.35
C LYS A 80 11.35 4.87 5.61
N ALA A 81 11.41 3.55 5.82
CA ALA A 81 12.33 2.68 5.07
C ALA A 81 11.99 2.71 3.57
N PRO A 82 12.95 2.72 2.63
CA PRO A 82 12.61 2.62 1.21
C PRO A 82 11.84 1.31 0.93
N PRO A 83 10.97 1.26 -0.12
CA PRO A 83 10.32 0.03 -0.51
C PRO A 83 11.34 -1.07 -0.84
N ASP A 84 10.99 -2.31 -0.53
CA ASP A 84 11.84 -3.47 -0.74
C ASP A 84 11.30 -4.34 -1.90
N PRO A 85 12.13 -4.70 -2.91
CA PRO A 85 11.67 -5.53 -4.04
C PRO A 85 11.02 -6.85 -3.63
N PHE A 86 11.50 -7.50 -2.56
CA PHE A 86 10.89 -8.73 -2.06
C PHE A 86 9.49 -8.46 -1.52
N LEU A 87 9.32 -7.40 -0.73
CA LEU A 87 8.02 -7.04 -0.16
C LEU A 87 7.03 -6.61 -1.25
N VAL A 88 7.49 -5.90 -2.29
CA VAL A 88 6.67 -5.61 -3.48
C VAL A 88 6.19 -6.91 -4.12
N ARG A 89 7.11 -7.87 -4.39
CA ARG A 89 6.75 -9.16 -4.97
C ARG A 89 5.74 -9.93 -4.10
N VAL A 90 5.98 -10.01 -2.80
CA VAL A 90 5.09 -10.71 -1.86
C VAL A 90 3.70 -10.06 -1.86
N GLN A 91 3.61 -8.74 -1.77
CA GLN A 91 2.32 -8.02 -1.80
C GLN A 91 1.55 -8.27 -3.10
N ILE A 92 2.23 -8.30 -4.25
CA ILE A 92 1.60 -8.63 -5.54
C ILE A 92 1.06 -10.05 -5.56
N LEU A 93 1.84 -11.03 -5.09
CA LEU A 93 1.39 -12.42 -5.05
C LEU A 93 0.24 -12.64 -4.05
N LEU A 94 0.23 -11.89 -2.95
CA LEU A 94 -0.85 -11.90 -1.96
C LEU A 94 -2.15 -11.32 -2.54
N ASP A 95 -2.07 -10.19 -3.25
CA ASP A 95 -3.19 -9.58 -3.99
C ASP A 95 -3.82 -10.57 -4.97
N ARG A 96 -3.01 -11.21 -5.81
CA ARG A 96 -3.44 -12.28 -6.74
C ARG A 96 -4.04 -13.51 -6.06
N ALA A 97 -3.63 -13.79 -4.82
CA ALA A 97 -4.15 -14.89 -4.04
C ALA A 97 -5.44 -14.53 -3.28
N HIS A 98 -5.95 -13.31 -3.45
CA HIS A 98 -7.10 -12.75 -2.74
C HIS A 98 -6.90 -12.64 -1.23
N ALA A 99 -5.65 -12.53 -0.79
CA ALA A 99 -5.28 -12.10 0.54
C ALA A 99 -4.75 -10.68 0.43
N SER A 100 -5.64 -9.71 0.24
CA SER A 100 -5.27 -8.35 -0.18
C SER A 100 -4.36 -7.67 0.85
N PRO A 101 -3.23 -7.08 0.44
CA PRO A 101 -2.46 -6.17 1.29
C PRO A 101 -3.13 -4.79 1.42
N GLY A 102 -4.26 -4.56 0.74
CA GLY A 102 -4.74 -3.23 0.42
C GLY A 102 -3.80 -2.63 -0.62
N VAL A 103 -3.08 -1.59 -0.21
CA VAL A 103 -2.13 -0.91 -1.10
C VAL A 103 -0.78 -1.63 -1.15
N ILE A 104 -0.29 -1.88 -2.36
CA ILE A 104 1.08 -2.34 -2.60
C ILE A 104 2.01 -1.12 -2.45
N ASP A 105 2.85 -1.14 -1.42
CA ASP A 105 3.77 -0.04 -1.07
C ASP A 105 5.24 -0.51 -0.89
N GLY A 106 5.46 -1.83 -0.99
CA GLY A 106 6.74 -2.49 -0.80
C GLY A 106 7.27 -2.44 0.63
N ARG A 107 6.40 -2.23 1.63
CA ARG A 107 6.79 -2.02 3.03
C ARG A 107 6.20 -3.06 3.96
N ASP A 108 6.95 -3.29 5.04
CA ASP A 108 6.47 -4.04 6.18
C ASP A 108 5.57 -3.15 7.04
N GLY A 109 4.26 -3.34 6.91
CA GLY A 109 3.23 -2.58 7.62
C GLY A 109 2.08 -3.45 8.11
N GLY A 110 1.16 -2.87 8.88
CA GLY A 110 0.06 -3.61 9.51
C GLY A 110 -0.82 -4.40 8.52
N ASN A 111 -1.16 -3.81 7.36
CA ASN A 111 -1.99 -4.48 6.35
C ASN A 111 -1.21 -5.58 5.62
N PHE A 112 0.09 -5.39 5.38
CA PHE A 112 0.95 -6.46 4.88
C PHE A 112 0.94 -7.67 5.83
N ARG A 113 1.10 -7.45 7.14
CA ARG A 113 1.06 -8.53 8.14
C ARG A 113 -0.29 -9.24 8.22
N LYS A 114 -1.39 -8.52 7.97
CA LYS A 114 -2.75 -9.07 7.84
C LYS A 114 -2.86 -9.98 6.63
N ALA A 115 -2.43 -9.50 5.46
CA ALA A 115 -2.42 -10.29 4.23
C ALA A 115 -1.60 -11.58 4.36
N VAL A 116 -0.44 -11.52 5.02
CA VAL A 116 0.35 -12.74 5.33
C VAL A 116 -0.44 -13.72 6.21
N ARG A 117 -1.08 -13.26 7.29
CA ARG A 117 -1.94 -14.13 8.14
C ARG A 117 -3.10 -14.72 7.36
N ALA A 118 -3.77 -13.89 6.54
CA ALA A 118 -4.90 -14.31 5.73
C ALA A 118 -4.49 -15.42 4.76
N PHE A 119 -3.38 -15.26 4.05
CA PHE A 119 -2.87 -16.29 3.15
C PHE A 119 -2.46 -17.57 3.89
N GLN A 120 -1.79 -17.45 5.05
CA GLN A 120 -1.48 -18.59 5.90
C GLN A 120 -2.75 -19.35 6.32
N GLU A 121 -3.80 -18.65 6.73
CA GLU A 121 -5.10 -19.22 7.08
C GLU A 121 -5.76 -19.91 5.86
N MET A 122 -5.79 -19.24 4.71
CA MET A 122 -6.33 -19.76 3.44
C MET A 122 -5.59 -21.00 2.93
N ARG A 123 -4.34 -21.21 3.35
CA ARG A 123 -3.51 -22.37 2.98
C ARG A 123 -3.33 -23.37 4.11
N THR A 124 -4.00 -23.16 5.25
CA THR A 124 -3.90 -24.02 6.45
C THR A 124 -2.45 -24.17 6.94
N LEU A 125 -1.66 -23.09 6.84
CA LEU A 125 -0.30 -23.00 7.37
C LEU A 125 -0.32 -22.51 8.81
N ALA A 126 0.84 -22.53 9.47
CA ALA A 126 1.02 -21.85 10.75
C ALA A 126 0.76 -20.33 10.58
N VAL A 127 -0.22 -19.79 11.32
CA VAL A 127 -0.59 -18.37 11.25
C VAL A 127 0.35 -17.54 12.13
N THR A 128 1.46 -17.08 11.55
CA THR A 128 2.47 -16.28 12.23
C THR A 128 2.33 -14.78 11.93
N GLY A 129 1.77 -14.43 10.77
CA GLY A 129 1.77 -13.07 10.23
C GLY A 129 3.14 -12.59 9.76
N GLU A 130 4.12 -13.48 9.74
CA GLU A 130 5.47 -13.22 9.28
C GLU A 130 5.76 -14.09 8.06
N PRO A 131 6.40 -13.55 6.99
CA PRO A 131 6.93 -14.40 5.94
C PRO A 131 7.96 -15.37 6.54
N ASP A 132 7.73 -16.65 6.31
CA ASP A 132 8.66 -17.74 6.61
C ASP A 132 8.85 -18.62 5.36
N ALA A 133 9.68 -19.65 5.46
CA ALA A 133 10.01 -20.52 4.34
C ALA A 133 8.80 -21.29 3.80
N GLU A 134 7.88 -21.71 4.68
CA GLU A 134 6.69 -22.47 4.29
C GLU A 134 5.66 -21.56 3.60
N PHE A 135 5.42 -20.37 4.16
CA PHE A 135 4.65 -19.31 3.55
C PHE A 135 5.19 -18.97 2.15
N TRP A 136 6.50 -18.73 2.03
CA TRP A 136 7.10 -18.39 0.76
C TRP A 136 6.98 -19.51 -0.27
N ALA A 137 7.21 -20.77 0.13
CA ALA A 137 7.04 -21.91 -0.77
C ALA A 137 5.60 -22.03 -1.29
N ALA A 138 4.60 -21.79 -0.44
CA ALA A 138 3.20 -21.81 -0.83
C ALA A 138 2.81 -20.60 -1.72
N LEU A 139 3.28 -19.40 -1.39
CA LEU A 139 2.97 -18.17 -2.14
C LEU A 139 3.65 -18.16 -3.52
N SER A 140 4.92 -18.54 -3.56
CA SER A 140 5.72 -18.61 -4.80
C SER A 140 5.33 -19.79 -5.70
N ALA A 141 4.33 -20.60 -5.34
CA ALA A 141 3.73 -21.53 -6.29
C ALA A 141 3.15 -20.82 -7.53
N ASP A 142 2.76 -19.54 -7.40
CA ASP A 142 2.56 -18.66 -8.55
C ASP A 142 3.90 -18.21 -9.12
N GLN A 143 4.30 -18.85 -10.23
CA GLN A 143 5.56 -18.61 -10.94
C GLN A 143 5.45 -17.53 -12.04
N ARG A 144 4.28 -16.89 -12.21
CA ARG A 144 4.14 -15.77 -13.15
C ARG A 144 5.01 -14.61 -12.68
N LYS A 145 5.46 -13.78 -13.62
CA LYS A 145 6.09 -12.49 -13.27
C LYS A 145 5.13 -11.70 -12.38
N ALA A 146 5.67 -11.07 -11.34
CA ALA A 146 4.91 -10.18 -10.47
C ALA A 146 4.73 -8.80 -11.11
N THR A 147 5.63 -8.40 -12.01
CA THR A 147 5.53 -7.11 -12.69
C THR A 147 5.25 -7.24 -14.18
N LEU A 148 4.69 -6.18 -14.78
CA LEU A 148 4.54 -6.05 -16.22
C LEU A 148 4.94 -4.65 -16.69
N ILE A 149 5.27 -4.54 -17.97
CA ILE A 149 5.48 -3.26 -18.64
C ILE A 149 4.18 -2.82 -19.30
N TYR A 150 3.62 -1.71 -18.82
CA TYR A 150 2.43 -1.08 -19.38
C TYR A 150 2.82 0.12 -20.24
N GLU A 151 2.21 0.27 -21.42
CA GLU A 151 2.41 1.44 -22.28
C GLU A 151 1.25 2.42 -22.09
N LEU A 152 1.55 3.65 -21.70
CA LEU A 152 0.54 4.68 -21.47
C LEU A 152 -0.22 4.99 -22.74
N THR A 153 -1.54 4.88 -22.67
CA THR A 153 -2.43 5.14 -23.80
C THR A 153 -2.92 6.58 -23.79
N GLN A 154 -3.48 7.04 -24.91
CA GLN A 154 -4.13 8.35 -24.96
C GLN A 154 -5.33 8.43 -24.00
N ALA A 155 -6.06 7.33 -23.83
CA ALA A 155 -7.17 7.27 -22.88
C ALA A 155 -6.71 7.44 -21.44
N ASP A 156 -5.51 6.97 -21.08
CA ASP A 156 -4.92 7.23 -19.77
C ASP A 156 -4.49 8.69 -19.62
N VAL A 157 -4.09 9.39 -20.68
CA VAL A 157 -3.75 10.81 -20.60
C VAL A 157 -5.00 11.70 -20.55
N ASP A 158 -6.07 11.30 -21.22
CA ASP A 158 -7.34 12.04 -21.25
C ASP A 158 -8.16 11.81 -19.98
N GLY A 159 -8.20 10.56 -19.52
CA GLY A 159 -8.84 10.06 -18.30
C GLY A 159 -10.30 10.45 -18.08
N PRO A 160 -10.86 10.06 -16.93
CA PRO A 160 -12.01 10.72 -16.34
C PRO A 160 -11.57 11.67 -15.20
N TYR A 161 -10.69 12.64 -15.49
CA TYR A 161 -10.11 13.51 -14.48
C TYR A 161 -11.05 14.61 -13.98
N SER A 162 -10.87 14.99 -12.72
CA SER A 162 -11.56 16.11 -12.08
C SER A 162 -10.58 17.18 -11.62
N PRO A 163 -10.99 18.47 -11.66
CA PRO A 163 -10.21 19.52 -11.00
C PRO A 163 -10.13 19.24 -9.50
N PRO A 164 -9.18 19.88 -8.77
CA PRO A 164 -9.00 19.65 -7.34
C PRO A 164 -10.32 19.69 -6.56
N LEU A 165 -10.63 18.59 -5.88
CA LEU A 165 -11.90 18.41 -5.21
C LEU A 165 -11.99 19.28 -3.95
N PRO A 166 -13.03 20.11 -3.80
CA PRO A 166 -13.25 20.87 -2.57
C PRO A 166 -13.69 19.95 -1.42
N LYS A 167 -13.31 20.28 -0.18
CA LYS A 167 -13.77 19.53 1.01
C LYS A 167 -15.25 19.71 1.35
N ASP A 168 -15.91 20.73 0.80
CA ASP A 168 -17.30 21.07 1.13
C ASP A 168 -18.29 20.30 0.23
N PHE A 169 -19.24 19.60 0.85
CA PHE A 169 -20.18 18.74 0.12
C PHE A 169 -21.12 19.53 -0.79
N ALA A 170 -21.51 20.75 -0.44
CA ALA A 170 -22.35 21.58 -1.32
C ALA A 170 -21.59 22.06 -2.56
N LYS A 171 -20.26 22.18 -2.51
CA LYS A 171 -19.42 22.41 -3.69
C LYS A 171 -19.24 21.14 -4.51
N LEU A 172 -18.96 20.00 -3.87
CA LEU A 172 -18.85 18.71 -4.57
C LEU A 172 -20.12 18.35 -5.34
N ALA A 173 -21.30 18.62 -4.76
CA ALA A 173 -22.60 18.38 -5.38
C ALA A 173 -22.85 19.19 -6.68
N LYS A 174 -22.03 20.20 -6.98
CA LYS A 174 -22.11 21.00 -8.22
C LYS A 174 -21.11 20.56 -9.28
N MET A 175 -20.24 19.60 -8.97
CA MET A 175 -19.26 19.10 -9.93
C MET A 175 -19.91 18.15 -10.93
N LYS A 176 -19.22 17.88 -12.04
CA LYS A 176 -19.67 16.92 -13.06
C LYS A 176 -19.44 15.47 -12.60
N SER A 177 -18.30 15.21 -12.00
CA SER A 177 -17.86 13.93 -11.44
C SER A 177 -16.86 14.19 -10.30
N LEU A 178 -16.62 13.16 -9.49
CA LEU A 178 -15.58 13.13 -8.46
C LEU A 178 -14.47 12.18 -8.91
N GLY A 179 -13.89 12.47 -10.06
CA GLY A 179 -12.86 11.65 -10.70
C GLY A 179 -11.47 11.78 -10.08
N TYR A 180 -10.51 11.05 -10.65
CA TYR A 180 -9.10 11.14 -10.27
C TYR A 180 -8.55 12.56 -10.51
N SER A 181 -7.56 12.95 -9.72
CA SER A 181 -6.80 14.18 -9.85
C SER A 181 -5.83 14.17 -11.04
N GLY A 182 -5.44 12.99 -11.52
CA GLY A 182 -4.62 12.83 -12.71
C GLY A 182 -4.23 11.37 -13.01
N PRO A 183 -3.41 11.15 -14.06
CA PRO A 183 -3.00 9.81 -14.47
C PRO A 183 -2.24 9.02 -13.41
N GLU A 184 -1.42 9.69 -12.60
CA GLU A 184 -0.65 9.02 -11.53
C GLU A 184 -1.57 8.30 -10.54
N GLU A 185 -2.58 9.00 -10.00
CA GLU A 185 -3.56 8.43 -9.07
C GLU A 185 -4.40 7.33 -9.75
N MET A 186 -4.89 7.59 -10.97
CA MET A 186 -5.68 6.59 -11.72
C MET A 186 -4.90 5.30 -11.95
N LEU A 187 -3.63 5.40 -12.36
CA LEU A 187 -2.76 4.25 -12.62
C LEU A 187 -2.36 3.56 -11.32
N ALA A 188 -2.11 4.32 -10.25
CA ALA A 188 -1.85 3.77 -8.92
C ALA A 188 -3.03 2.91 -8.45
N GLU A 189 -4.26 3.42 -8.53
CA GLU A 189 -5.44 2.62 -8.19
C GLU A 189 -5.65 1.43 -9.13
N ARG A 190 -5.44 1.60 -10.45
CA ARG A 190 -5.62 0.52 -11.44
C ARG A 190 -4.68 -0.67 -11.20
N PHE A 191 -3.48 -0.42 -10.70
CA PHE A 191 -2.46 -1.43 -10.43
C PHE A 191 -2.24 -1.67 -8.93
N HIS A 192 -3.20 -1.26 -8.09
CA HIS A 192 -3.29 -1.51 -6.65
C HIS A 192 -2.08 -1.05 -5.81
N LEU A 193 -1.39 0.01 -6.24
CA LEU A 193 -0.22 0.57 -5.54
C LEU A 193 -0.43 2.02 -5.12
N ASP A 194 0.42 2.55 -4.24
CA ASP A 194 0.42 3.98 -3.94
C ASP A 194 1.20 4.78 -5.01
N GLU A 195 0.86 6.06 -5.16
CA GLU A 195 1.59 6.92 -6.10
C GLU A 195 3.10 7.03 -5.77
N PRO A 196 3.55 7.08 -4.49
CA PRO A 196 4.97 7.00 -4.17
C PRO A 196 5.69 5.79 -4.75
N LEU A 197 5.14 4.58 -4.65
CA LEU A 197 5.73 3.37 -5.23
C LEU A 197 5.67 3.43 -6.76
N LEU A 198 4.56 3.90 -7.34
CA LEU A 198 4.44 4.06 -8.79
C LEU A 198 5.56 4.96 -9.34
N ARG A 199 5.83 6.10 -8.69
CA ARG A 199 6.94 6.99 -9.05
C ARG A 199 8.30 6.36 -8.80
N ALA A 200 8.46 5.59 -7.73
CA ALA A 200 9.72 4.92 -7.40
C ALA A 200 10.09 3.81 -8.41
N LEU A 201 9.09 3.11 -8.94
CA LEU A 201 9.25 2.12 -10.01
C LEU A 201 9.56 2.77 -11.37
N ASN A 202 9.19 4.04 -11.56
CA ASN A 202 9.22 4.73 -12.84
C ASN A 202 9.96 6.08 -12.76
N PRO A 203 11.24 6.10 -12.35
CA PRO A 203 11.97 7.34 -12.16
C PRO A 203 12.09 8.14 -13.47
N GLY A 204 11.63 9.40 -13.43
CA GLY A 204 11.71 10.32 -14.56
C GLY A 204 10.63 10.17 -15.64
N VAL A 205 9.66 9.27 -15.44
CA VAL A 205 8.50 9.16 -16.35
C VAL A 205 7.55 10.34 -16.17
N ASP A 206 7.08 10.89 -17.29
CA ASP A 206 5.94 11.80 -17.33
C ASP A 206 4.66 11.03 -17.63
N PHE A 207 3.81 10.83 -16.63
CA PHE A 207 2.55 10.08 -16.73
C PHE A 207 1.49 10.78 -17.60
N ARG A 208 1.73 12.01 -18.06
CA ARG A 208 0.84 12.74 -18.98
C ARG A 208 1.25 12.58 -20.44
N LYS A 209 2.24 11.74 -20.74
CA LYS A 209 2.75 11.53 -22.10
C LYS A 209 2.43 10.11 -22.58
N THR A 210 1.59 10.03 -23.61
CA THR A 210 1.25 8.79 -24.32
C THR A 210 2.50 8.10 -24.86
N GLY A 211 2.49 6.76 -24.88
CA GLY A 211 3.58 5.92 -25.39
C GLY A 211 4.75 5.71 -24.42
N GLN A 212 4.74 6.35 -23.24
CA GLN A 212 5.71 6.03 -22.19
C GLN A 212 5.45 4.61 -21.67
N LYS A 213 6.53 3.87 -21.43
CA LYS A 213 6.47 2.54 -20.82
C LYS A 213 6.74 2.65 -19.33
N ILE A 214 5.87 2.07 -18.53
CA ILE A 214 5.96 2.05 -17.08
C ILE A 214 5.99 0.61 -16.55
N LEU A 215 6.78 0.37 -15.51
CA LEU A 215 6.77 -0.84 -14.72
C LEU A 215 5.68 -0.74 -13.67
N VAL A 216 4.79 -1.72 -13.62
CA VAL A 216 3.68 -1.78 -12.68
C VAL A 216 3.50 -3.21 -12.13
N PRO A 217 2.87 -3.36 -10.96
CA PRO A 217 2.30 -4.63 -10.51
C PRO A 217 1.43 -5.28 -11.59
N ASP A 218 1.61 -6.57 -11.81
CA ASP A 218 0.63 -7.37 -12.55
C ASP A 218 -0.37 -7.94 -11.53
N VAL A 219 -1.46 -7.23 -11.31
CA VAL A 219 -2.55 -7.59 -10.37
C VAL A 219 -3.60 -8.51 -11.00
N SER A 220 -3.24 -9.23 -12.07
CA SER A 220 -4.17 -10.13 -12.75
C SER A 220 -4.53 -11.36 -11.92
N GLY A 221 -5.83 -11.65 -11.85
CA GLY A 221 -6.32 -12.90 -11.29
C GLY A 221 -7.66 -12.77 -10.60
N GLU A 222 -8.62 -12.05 -11.18
CA GLU A 222 -9.94 -11.78 -10.59
C GLU A 222 -10.56 -12.99 -9.87
N PRO A 223 -11.09 -12.81 -8.65
CA PRO A 223 -11.70 -13.92 -7.93
C PRO A 223 -12.96 -14.39 -8.67
N THR A 224 -13.20 -15.69 -8.66
CA THR A 224 -14.36 -16.30 -9.36
C THR A 224 -15.29 -17.07 -8.43
N ALA A 225 -14.85 -17.38 -7.21
CA ALA A 225 -15.62 -18.13 -6.25
C ALA A 225 -16.81 -17.31 -5.73
N ARG A 226 -18.00 -17.91 -5.72
CA ARG A 226 -19.19 -17.27 -5.14
C ARG A 226 -19.06 -17.19 -3.62
N VAL A 227 -19.39 -16.02 -3.07
CA VAL A 227 -19.33 -15.77 -1.63
C VAL A 227 -20.73 -15.90 -1.04
N LEU A 228 -20.89 -16.80 -0.08
CA LEU A 228 -22.16 -16.96 0.65
C LEU A 228 -22.14 -16.31 2.02
N ARG A 229 -20.96 -16.09 2.61
CA ARG A 229 -20.84 -15.46 3.93
C ARG A 229 -19.66 -14.51 3.96
N ILE A 230 -19.87 -13.32 4.49
CA ILE A 230 -18.86 -12.30 4.77
C ILE A 230 -18.82 -12.10 6.28
N VAL A 231 -17.63 -12.07 6.85
CA VAL A 231 -17.40 -11.68 8.24
C VAL A 231 -16.57 -10.40 8.24
N VAL A 232 -17.11 -9.36 8.87
CA VAL A 232 -16.42 -8.09 9.08
C VAL A 232 -15.88 -8.10 10.52
N GLU A 233 -14.58 -8.24 10.67
CA GLU A 233 -13.90 -8.30 11.97
C GLU A 233 -13.44 -6.91 12.37
N ARG A 234 -14.13 -6.30 13.33
CA ARG A 234 -13.89 -4.89 13.69
C ARG A 234 -12.56 -4.67 14.40
N GLU A 235 -12.23 -5.51 15.37
CA GLU A 235 -10.95 -5.43 16.09
C GLU A 235 -9.78 -5.88 15.22
N GLY A 236 -10.04 -6.87 14.35
CA GLY A 236 -9.10 -7.34 13.34
C GLY A 236 -8.84 -6.31 12.27
N GLY A 237 -9.81 -5.44 11.93
CA GLY A 237 -9.71 -4.47 10.84
C GLY A 237 -9.62 -5.16 9.48
N GLU A 238 -10.41 -6.21 9.28
CA GLU A 238 -10.38 -7.12 8.13
C GLU A 238 -11.82 -7.53 7.76
N LEU A 239 -12.02 -7.83 6.49
CA LEU A 239 -13.22 -8.47 5.94
C LEU A 239 -12.79 -9.82 5.37
N LYS A 240 -13.46 -10.91 5.79
CA LYS A 240 -13.22 -12.26 5.28
C LYS A 240 -14.46 -12.76 4.55
N ALA A 241 -14.28 -13.21 3.32
CA ALA A 241 -15.34 -13.75 2.47
C ALA A 241 -15.17 -15.28 2.32
N TYR A 242 -16.27 -15.99 2.50
CA TYR A 242 -16.32 -17.45 2.54
C TYR A 242 -17.27 -17.97 1.45
N ASP A 243 -16.87 -19.05 0.80
CA ASP A 243 -17.72 -19.77 -0.14
C ASP A 243 -18.77 -20.65 0.57
N LYS A 244 -19.48 -21.46 -0.22
CA LYS A 244 -20.53 -22.37 0.26
C LYS A 244 -20.02 -23.50 1.15
N ASP A 245 -18.76 -23.88 1.00
CA ASP A 245 -18.14 -25.00 1.74
C ASP A 245 -17.42 -24.49 3.00
N GLY A 246 -17.40 -23.16 3.20
CA GLY A 246 -16.78 -22.50 4.34
C GLY A 246 -15.30 -22.20 4.15
N ALA A 247 -14.76 -22.35 2.93
CA ALA A 247 -13.40 -21.95 2.62
C ALA A 247 -13.31 -20.43 2.49
N ILE A 248 -12.22 -19.84 2.98
CA ILE A 248 -11.91 -18.42 2.77
C ILE A 248 -11.46 -18.26 1.32
N VAL A 249 -12.15 -17.40 0.58
CA VAL A 249 -11.88 -17.16 -0.85
C VAL A 249 -11.36 -15.75 -1.13
N LEU A 250 -11.57 -14.83 -0.18
CA LEU A 250 -11.05 -13.46 -0.25
C LEU A 250 -10.95 -12.87 1.16
N VAL A 251 -9.88 -12.13 1.42
CA VAL A 251 -9.66 -11.37 2.65
C VAL A 251 -9.13 -9.99 2.29
N ASP A 252 -9.80 -8.95 2.78
CA ASP A 252 -9.42 -7.57 2.55
C ASP A 252 -9.17 -6.84 3.87
N PRO A 253 -8.17 -5.94 3.95
CA PRO A 253 -8.09 -5.01 5.06
C PRO A 253 -9.29 -4.06 5.00
N ALA A 254 -9.89 -3.78 6.15
CA ALA A 254 -11.14 -3.04 6.21
C ALA A 254 -11.10 -1.97 7.29
N THR A 255 -11.64 -0.79 6.96
CA THR A 255 -11.92 0.21 7.98
C THR A 255 -13.37 0.14 8.40
N VAL A 256 -13.59 -0.31 9.63
CA VAL A 256 -14.91 -0.46 10.24
C VAL A 256 -15.22 0.78 11.11
N GLY A 257 -16.50 1.05 11.38
CA GLY A 257 -16.96 2.22 12.14
C GLY A 257 -16.19 2.45 13.45
N SER A 258 -15.97 3.70 13.83
CA SER A 258 -15.33 4.05 15.12
C SER A 258 -16.25 3.76 16.30
N GLN A 259 -15.73 3.75 17.54
CA GLN A 259 -16.58 3.62 18.73
C GLN A 259 -17.64 4.74 18.80
N ASP A 260 -17.31 5.94 18.32
CA ASP A 260 -18.22 7.10 18.27
C ASP A 260 -19.32 6.95 17.21
N THR A 261 -19.09 6.13 16.18
CA THR A 261 -20.04 5.84 15.10
C THR A 261 -20.00 4.35 14.77
N PRO A 262 -20.49 3.49 15.68
CA PRO A 262 -20.27 2.06 15.58
C PRO A 262 -21.01 1.48 14.37
N SER A 263 -20.33 0.56 13.68
CA SER A 263 -21.01 -0.30 12.72
C SER A 263 -22.11 -1.10 13.42
N PRO A 264 -23.18 -1.49 12.71
CA PRO A 264 -24.25 -2.27 13.26
C PRO A 264 -23.76 -3.61 13.81
N SER A 265 -24.41 -4.12 14.85
CA SER A 265 -24.26 -5.51 15.26
C SER A 265 -25.27 -6.41 14.55
N GLY A 266 -24.91 -7.68 14.37
CA GLY A 266 -25.82 -8.73 13.89
C GLY A 266 -25.60 -9.15 12.43
N ARG A 267 -26.45 -10.08 11.98
CA ARG A 267 -26.44 -10.63 10.61
C ARG A 267 -27.28 -9.78 9.67
N MET A 268 -26.76 -9.58 8.47
CA MET A 268 -27.38 -8.89 7.35
C MET A 268 -27.25 -9.73 6.08
N LYS A 269 -27.84 -9.24 5.00
CA LYS A 269 -27.58 -9.76 3.65
C LYS A 269 -27.17 -8.66 2.71
N VAL A 270 -26.38 -9.00 1.71
CA VAL A 270 -26.16 -8.13 0.55
C VAL A 270 -27.48 -8.00 -0.21
N THR A 271 -27.90 -6.76 -0.49
CA THR A 271 -29.13 -6.47 -1.25
C THR A 271 -28.81 -6.19 -2.70
N LYS A 272 -27.76 -5.42 -2.99
CA LYS A 272 -27.32 -5.07 -4.34
C LYS A 272 -25.93 -4.41 -4.33
N ALA A 273 -25.16 -4.60 -5.40
CA ALA A 273 -23.94 -3.82 -5.65
C ALA A 273 -24.18 -2.76 -6.74
N TYR A 274 -23.54 -1.61 -6.59
CA TYR A 274 -23.67 -0.45 -7.46
C TYR A 274 -22.26 0.05 -7.85
N PRO A 275 -21.83 -0.14 -9.10
CA PRO A 275 -20.63 0.51 -9.61
C PRO A 275 -20.88 2.02 -9.78
N ASP A 276 -19.85 2.82 -9.52
CA ASP A 276 -19.83 4.28 -9.61
C ASP A 276 -21.13 4.94 -9.08
N PRO A 277 -21.49 4.73 -7.80
CA PRO A 277 -22.73 5.24 -7.25
C PRO A 277 -22.61 6.75 -6.96
N PRO A 278 -23.70 7.53 -7.13
CA PRO A 278 -23.76 8.86 -6.54
C PRO A 278 -23.82 8.74 -5.00
N TYR A 279 -23.35 9.77 -4.30
CA TYR A 279 -23.45 9.81 -2.83
C TYR A 279 -24.62 10.68 -2.37
N HIS A 280 -25.62 10.04 -1.76
CA HIS A 280 -26.78 10.71 -1.16
C HIS A 280 -26.49 11.09 0.29
N TYR A 281 -26.18 12.36 0.50
CA TYR A 281 -25.91 12.93 1.82
C TYR A 281 -27.20 13.42 2.49
N ASP A 282 -27.50 12.92 3.69
CA ASP A 282 -28.55 13.44 4.56
C ASP A 282 -27.96 13.81 5.94
N PRO A 283 -27.80 15.11 6.26
CA PRO A 283 -27.19 15.54 7.52
C PRO A 283 -27.97 15.12 8.76
N LYS A 284 -29.25 14.75 8.62
CA LYS A 284 -30.06 14.26 9.74
C LYS A 284 -29.87 12.77 10.01
N LYS A 285 -29.32 12.00 9.04
CA LYS A 285 -29.16 10.55 9.14
C LYS A 285 -27.71 10.10 9.21
N ASN A 286 -26.82 10.76 8.46
CA ASN A 286 -25.41 10.42 8.38
C ASN A 286 -24.62 11.17 9.47
N PHE A 287 -24.24 12.40 9.16
CA PHE A 287 -23.52 13.34 10.02
C PHE A 287 -23.59 14.73 9.39
N GLN A 288 -23.35 15.80 10.16
CA GLN A 288 -23.29 17.14 9.58
C GLN A 288 -21.86 17.48 9.11
N GLN A 289 -21.63 17.39 7.81
CA GLN A 289 -20.40 17.86 7.15
C GLN A 289 -20.37 19.39 7.10
N GLY A 290 -19.45 20.00 7.85
CA GLY A 290 -19.29 21.45 7.89
C GLY A 290 -20.60 22.18 8.23
N LYS A 291 -20.99 23.13 7.37
CA LYS A 291 -22.24 23.91 7.52
C LYS A 291 -23.42 23.35 6.70
N ASN A 292 -23.27 22.16 6.10
CA ASN A 292 -24.27 21.60 5.20
C ASN A 292 -25.44 20.97 5.97
N ARG A 293 -26.58 21.69 5.99
CA ARG A 293 -27.82 21.33 6.70
C ARG A 293 -28.94 20.79 5.81
N ARG A 294 -28.68 20.61 4.51
CA ARG A 294 -29.65 20.13 3.52
C ARG A 294 -29.19 18.82 2.91
N LYS A 295 -30.13 18.06 2.36
CA LYS A 295 -29.83 16.88 1.55
C LYS A 295 -29.07 17.30 0.30
N LEU A 296 -28.06 16.54 -0.06
CA LEU A 296 -27.25 16.75 -1.26
C LEU A 296 -27.07 15.41 -1.98
N THR A 297 -26.98 15.46 -3.30
CA THR A 297 -26.53 14.33 -4.11
C THR A 297 -25.22 14.74 -4.73
N LEU A 298 -24.14 14.04 -4.37
CA LEU A 298 -22.83 14.23 -4.96
C LEU A 298 -22.72 13.33 -6.20
N PRO A 299 -22.12 13.80 -7.30
CA PRO A 299 -21.94 12.99 -8.49
C PRO A 299 -20.99 11.81 -8.22
N PRO A 300 -21.03 10.76 -9.04
CA PRO A 300 -20.18 9.60 -8.86
C PRO A 300 -18.71 9.87 -9.18
N GLY A 301 -17.85 8.98 -8.70
CA GLY A 301 -16.44 8.89 -9.06
C GLY A 301 -15.60 8.25 -7.95
N PRO A 302 -14.40 7.74 -8.30
CA PRO A 302 -13.48 7.05 -7.38
C PRO A 302 -13.09 7.91 -6.17
N ASN A 303 -13.06 9.23 -6.35
CA ASN A 303 -12.76 10.18 -5.28
C ASN A 303 -14.00 10.68 -4.51
N GLY A 304 -15.14 10.03 -4.72
CA GLY A 304 -16.37 10.27 -3.96
C GLY A 304 -16.32 9.68 -2.55
N PRO A 305 -17.21 10.11 -1.63
CA PRO A 305 -17.22 9.62 -0.24
C PRO A 305 -17.40 8.11 -0.06
N VAL A 306 -17.89 7.42 -1.08
CA VAL A 306 -18.11 5.96 -1.09
C VAL A 306 -17.28 5.24 -2.16
N GLY A 307 -16.32 5.93 -2.77
CA GLY A 307 -15.48 5.37 -3.82
C GLY A 307 -16.24 4.99 -5.09
N SER A 308 -15.65 4.08 -5.86
CA SER A 308 -16.18 3.58 -7.14
C SER A 308 -17.13 2.38 -7.00
N MET A 309 -17.37 1.88 -5.79
CA MET A 309 -18.23 0.72 -5.55
C MET A 309 -18.99 0.83 -4.23
N TRP A 310 -20.29 0.54 -4.26
CA TRP A 310 -21.14 0.39 -3.08
C TRP A 310 -21.87 -0.96 -3.09
N ILE A 311 -21.69 -1.75 -2.02
CA ILE A 311 -22.40 -2.99 -1.76
C ILE A 311 -23.37 -2.73 -0.62
N ASP A 312 -24.64 -2.68 -0.98
CA ASP A 312 -25.75 -2.35 -0.10
C ASP A 312 -26.13 -3.55 0.79
N LEU A 313 -26.50 -3.27 2.04
CA LEU A 313 -26.89 -4.28 3.02
C LEU A 313 -28.36 -4.11 3.43
N THR A 314 -28.95 -5.17 3.97
CA THR A 314 -30.35 -5.14 4.44
C THR A 314 -30.61 -4.12 5.55
N LYS A 315 -29.58 -3.64 6.26
CA LYS A 315 -29.75 -2.53 7.20
C LYS A 315 -29.67 -1.20 6.44
N PRO A 316 -30.72 -0.37 6.49
CA PRO A 316 -30.74 0.90 5.78
C PRO A 316 -29.53 1.76 6.12
N THR A 317 -29.01 2.47 5.10
CA THR A 317 -27.89 3.43 5.17
C THR A 317 -26.51 2.84 5.51
N TYR A 318 -26.35 1.51 5.54
CA TYR A 318 -25.06 0.85 5.74
C TYR A 318 -24.68 0.01 4.53
N GLY A 319 -23.40 0.01 4.22
CA GLY A 319 -22.84 -0.73 3.10
C GLY A 319 -21.36 -1.03 3.29
N ILE A 320 -20.85 -1.90 2.43
CA ILE A 320 -19.42 -2.11 2.19
C ILE A 320 -19.07 -1.33 0.94
N HIS A 321 -18.03 -0.51 0.95
CA HIS A 321 -17.75 0.39 -0.16
C HIS A 321 -16.28 0.73 -0.33
N GLY A 322 -15.93 1.28 -1.48
CA GLY A 322 -14.59 1.78 -1.78
C GLY A 322 -14.23 3.06 -1.02
N THR A 323 -13.08 3.66 -1.30
CA THR A 323 -12.62 4.87 -0.61
C THR A 323 -11.79 5.73 -1.55
N PRO A 324 -11.82 7.06 -1.40
CA PRO A 324 -10.90 7.97 -2.10
C PRO A 324 -9.48 7.97 -1.49
N ASP A 325 -9.29 7.28 -0.35
CA ASP A 325 -8.04 7.29 0.42
C ASP A 325 -7.60 5.85 0.75
N PRO A 326 -7.17 5.04 -0.23
CA PRO A 326 -6.85 3.62 -0.03
C PRO A 326 -5.70 3.42 0.98
N GLU A 327 -4.76 4.35 1.08
CA GLU A 327 -3.63 4.32 2.01
C GLU A 327 -4.06 4.47 3.49
N LYS A 328 -5.30 4.92 3.74
CA LYS A 328 -5.85 5.09 5.09
C LYS A 328 -6.66 3.90 5.58
N ILE A 329 -6.80 2.86 4.76
CA ILE A 329 -7.53 1.65 5.14
C ILE A 329 -6.87 1.01 6.36
N ASP A 330 -7.67 0.82 7.40
CA ASP A 330 -7.27 0.29 8.70
C ASP A 330 -6.21 1.15 9.43
N LYS A 331 -6.19 2.46 9.14
CA LYS A 331 -5.35 3.44 9.86
C LYS A 331 -6.18 4.52 10.54
N THR A 332 -7.48 4.58 10.25
CA THR A 332 -8.42 5.60 10.74
C THR A 332 -9.75 4.94 11.11
N GLY A 333 -10.64 5.63 11.84
CA GLY A 333 -12.02 5.18 12.04
C GLY A 333 -12.94 5.67 10.92
N SER A 334 -13.96 4.89 10.53
CA SER A 334 -15.03 5.35 9.62
C SER A 334 -16.23 5.94 10.39
N HIS A 335 -17.16 6.58 9.66
CA HIS A 335 -18.44 7.07 10.21
C HIS A 335 -19.55 5.98 10.25
N GLY A 336 -19.17 4.70 10.30
CA GLY A 336 -20.09 3.57 10.52
C GLY A 336 -20.12 2.51 9.41
N CYS A 337 -19.77 2.84 8.18
CA CYS A 337 -19.70 1.87 7.07
C CYS A 337 -18.38 1.09 7.04
N VAL A 338 -18.34 0.00 6.26
CA VAL A 338 -17.11 -0.75 6.00
C VAL A 338 -16.44 -0.18 4.75
N ARG A 339 -15.24 0.37 4.91
CA ARG A 339 -14.44 0.89 3.80
C ARG A 339 -13.37 -0.11 3.42
N LEU A 340 -13.26 -0.38 2.13
CA LEU A 340 -12.18 -1.11 1.49
C LEU A 340 -11.49 -0.17 0.50
N THR A 341 -10.39 -0.61 -0.10
CA THR A 341 -9.89 0.06 -1.31
C THR A 341 -10.94 -0.05 -2.42
N ASN A 342 -10.85 0.80 -3.45
CA ASN A 342 -11.80 0.76 -4.56
C ASN A 342 -11.75 -0.58 -5.31
N TRP A 343 -10.56 -1.15 -5.53
CA TRP A 343 -10.39 -2.43 -6.21
C TRP A 343 -10.85 -3.62 -5.37
N ASP A 344 -10.56 -3.65 -4.08
CA ASP A 344 -11.04 -4.71 -3.17
C ASP A 344 -12.58 -4.71 -3.11
N ALA A 345 -13.20 -3.52 -3.04
CA ALA A 345 -14.66 -3.39 -3.08
C ALA A 345 -15.25 -3.90 -4.42
N GLN A 346 -14.58 -3.63 -5.54
CA GLN A 346 -15.00 -4.13 -6.85
C GLN A 346 -14.86 -5.66 -6.96
N ALA A 347 -13.73 -6.21 -6.49
CA ALA A 347 -13.48 -7.64 -6.44
C ALA A 347 -14.56 -8.34 -5.60
N LEU A 348 -14.81 -7.87 -4.38
CA LEU A 348 -15.88 -8.40 -3.52
C LEU A 348 -17.26 -8.31 -4.20
N ALA A 349 -17.58 -7.18 -4.85
CA ALA A 349 -18.85 -6.98 -5.54
C ALA A 349 -19.10 -8.01 -6.66
N ALA A 350 -18.03 -8.52 -7.29
CA ALA A 350 -18.13 -9.56 -8.32
C ALA A 350 -18.45 -10.96 -7.75
N LEU A 351 -18.21 -11.18 -6.45
CA LEU A 351 -18.40 -12.48 -5.79
C LEU A 351 -19.71 -12.63 -5.02
N VAL A 352 -20.29 -11.51 -4.58
CA VAL A 352 -21.51 -11.51 -3.77
C VAL A 352 -22.76 -11.79 -4.61
N GLU A 353 -23.72 -12.50 -4.01
CA GLU A 353 -25.03 -12.81 -4.58
C GLU A 353 -26.13 -12.06 -3.80
N PRO A 354 -26.79 -11.06 -4.41
CA PRO A 354 -27.94 -10.38 -3.84
C PRO A 354 -28.99 -11.31 -3.24
N GLY A 355 -29.39 -11.04 -2.00
CA GLY A 355 -30.38 -11.82 -1.24
C GLY A 355 -29.87 -13.15 -0.68
N LYS A 356 -28.66 -13.60 -1.06
CA LYS A 356 -28.06 -14.86 -0.62
C LYS A 356 -26.85 -14.65 0.28
N THR A 357 -25.92 -13.77 -0.10
CA THR A 357 -24.71 -13.53 0.69
C THR A 357 -25.05 -12.91 2.03
N GLU A 358 -24.72 -13.60 3.10
CA GLU A 358 -24.87 -13.12 4.47
C GLU A 358 -23.65 -12.29 4.88
N VAL A 359 -23.86 -11.26 5.70
CA VAL A 359 -22.81 -10.41 6.26
C VAL A 359 -22.95 -10.39 7.77
N GLU A 360 -21.89 -10.73 8.47
CA GLU A 360 -21.83 -10.78 9.93
C GLU A 360 -20.78 -9.78 10.42
N PHE A 361 -21.17 -8.89 11.33
CA PHE A 361 -20.24 -7.98 12.03
C PHE A 361 -19.83 -8.59 13.36
N ARG A 362 -18.52 -8.73 13.59
CA ARG A 362 -17.92 -9.28 14.82
C ARG A 362 -17.06 -8.25 15.53
#